data_AF-A0A2V8ZUI4-F1
#
_entry.id   AF-A0A2V8ZUI4-F1
#
_cell.length_a   1.000
_cell.length_b   1.000
_cell.length_c   1.000
_cell.angle_alpha   90.00
_cell.angle_beta   90.00
_cell.angle_gamma   90.00
#
_symmetry.space_group_name_H-M   'P 1'
#
loop_
_entity.id
_entity.type
_entity.pdbx_description
1 polymer ?
#
loop_
_entity_poly.entity_id
_entity_poly.type
_entity_poly.pdbx_seq_one_letter_code
_entity_poly.pdbx_strand_id
1 'polypeptide(L)' 'MLDENRARCQSIEKELEVARQLQFSIPPTAVLEIQNLRIAMSYRPMTAVAGDFYEFVPADGKRIGFLART' A
#
# COMPACT_ATOMS: atom_id res chain seq x y z
N MET A 1 -8.97 32.89 -11.94
CA MET A 1 -7.70 32.27 -12.39
C MET A 1 -6.80 31.78 -11.26
N LEU A 2 -6.38 32.60 -10.27
CA LEU A 2 -5.58 32.10 -9.12
C LEU A 2 -6.41 31.22 -8.15
N ASP A 3 -7.67 31.59 -7.89
CA ASP A 3 -8.55 30.83 -6.99
C ASP A 3 -8.99 29.47 -7.57
N GLU A 4 -9.21 29.39 -8.89
CA GLU A 4 -9.53 28.13 -9.58
C GLU A 4 -8.36 27.14 -9.53
N ASN A 5 -7.12 27.62 -9.66
CA ASN A 5 -5.94 26.77 -9.52
C ASN A 5 -5.81 26.23 -8.10
N ARG A 6 -6.05 27.07 -7.09
CA ARG A 6 -6.02 26.66 -5.68
C ARG A 6 -7.10 25.61 -5.38
N ALA A 7 -8.32 25.81 -5.86
CA ALA A 7 -9.40 24.84 -5.70
C ALA A 7 -9.08 23.51 -6.41
N ARG A 8 -8.47 23.56 -7.61
CA ARG A 8 -8.07 22.37 -8.35
C ARG A 8 -6.96 21.59 -7.64
N CYS A 9 -5.95 22.27 -7.12
CA CYS A 9 -4.90 21.63 -6.31
C CYS A 9 -5.47 20.94 -5.08
N GLN A 10 -6.39 21.58 -4.36
CA GLN A 10 -7.05 20.99 -3.19
C GLN A 10 -7.88 19.75 -3.54
N SER A 11 -8.55 19.74 -4.69
CA SER A 11 -9.30 18.56 -5.16
C SER A 11 -8.36 17.38 -5.44
N ILE A 12 -7.25 17.63 -6.13
CA ILE A 12 -6.24 16.62 -6.46
C ILE A 12 -5.61 16.05 -5.19
N GLU A 13 -5.25 16.89 -4.22
CA GLU A 13 -4.74 16.44 -2.92
C GLU A 13 -5.72 15.52 -2.21
N LYS A 14 -7.02 15.82 -2.28
CA LYS A 14 -8.06 15.03 -1.62
C LYS A 14 -8.29 13.68 -2.30
N GLU A 15 -8.23 13.62 -3.63
CA GLU A 15 -8.29 12.36 -4.38
C GLU A 15 -7.08 11.47 -4.08
N LEU A 16 -5.89 12.09 -4.01
CA LEU A 16 -4.66 11.38 -3.65
C LEU A 16 -4.67 10.86 -2.21
N GLU A 17 -5.25 11.61 -1.26
CA GLU A 17 -5.44 11.17 0.12
C GLU A 17 -6.32 9.91 0.19
N VAL A 18 -7.42 9.87 -0.57
CA VAL A 18 -8.31 8.71 -0.65
C VAL A 18 -7.59 7.52 -1.27
N ALA A 19 -6.89 7.71 -2.39
CA ALA A 19 -6.12 6.65 -3.04
C ALA A 19 -5.05 6.08 -2.10
N ARG A 20 -4.36 6.93 -1.34
CA ARG A 20 -3.38 6.54 -0.33
C ARG A 20 -4.01 5.68 0.76
N GLN A 21 -5.16 6.07 1.31
CA GLN A 21 -5.86 5.29 2.33
C GLN A 21 -6.26 3.91 1.83
N LEU A 22 -6.77 3.82 0.60
CA LEU A 22 -7.08 2.54 -0.04
C LEU A 22 -5.83 1.67 -0.18
N GLN A 23 -4.69 2.24 -0.60
CA GLN A 23 -3.43 1.51 -0.69
C GLN A 23 -2.95 0.95 0.65
N PHE A 24 -3.08 1.69 1.75
CA PHE A 24 -2.70 1.19 3.07
C PHE A 24 -3.61 0.07 3.60
N SER A 25 -4.80 -0.10 3.02
CA SER A 25 -5.73 -1.18 3.38
C SER A 25 -5.52 -2.49 2.61
N ILE A 26 -4.70 -2.47 1.55
CA ILE A 26 -4.44 -3.62 0.68
C ILE A 26 -3.44 -4.64 1.30
N PRO A 27 -2.35 -4.20 1.96
CA PRO A 27 -1.43 -5.15 2.55
C PRO A 27 -2.14 -5.99 3.62
N PRO A 28 -1.88 -7.32 3.66
CA PRO A 28 -2.50 -8.18 4.65
C PRO A 28 -2.09 -7.72 6.05
N THR A 29 -3.10 -7.44 6.87
CA THR A 29 -2.94 -6.96 8.25
C THR A 29 -2.40 -8.05 9.17
N ALA A 30 -2.48 -9.30 8.75
CA ALA A 30 -2.03 -10.46 9.49
C ALA A 30 -0.56 -10.75 9.20
N VAL A 31 0.27 -10.72 10.24
CA VAL A 31 1.60 -11.33 10.21
C VAL A 31 1.39 -12.82 9.97
N LEU A 32 1.87 -13.33 8.84
CA LEU A 32 1.88 -14.77 8.58
C LEU A 32 2.75 -15.45 9.64
N GLU A 33 2.11 -16.16 10.58
CA GLU A 33 2.78 -16.94 11.60
C GLU A 33 3.18 -18.31 11.01
N ILE A 34 4.40 -18.38 10.49
CA ILE A 34 5.04 -19.67 10.21
C ILE A 34 5.92 -20.02 11.40
N GLN A 35 5.89 -21.30 11.84
CA GLN A 35 6.74 -21.76 12.92
C GLN A 35 8.19 -21.36 12.65
N ASN A 36 8.77 -20.57 13.56
CA ASN A 36 10.13 -20.03 13.52
C ASN A 36 10.41 -18.93 12.47
N LEU A 37 9.40 -18.32 11.85
CA LEU A 37 9.58 -17.21 10.90
C LEU A 37 8.63 -16.04 11.22
N ARG A 38 9.21 -14.86 11.47
CA ARG A 38 8.48 -13.61 11.68
C ARG A 38 8.72 -12.69 10.50
N ILE A 39 7.65 -12.22 9.86
CA ILE A 39 7.71 -11.27 8.76
C ILE A 39 7.16 -9.92 9.22
N ALA A 40 7.89 -8.86 8.93
CA ALA A 40 7.44 -7.49 9.12
C ALA A 40 7.47 -6.76 7.77
N MET A 41 6.45 -5.95 7.49
CA MET A 41 6.42 -5.09 6.32
C MET A 41 6.25 -3.63 6.73
N SER A 42 6.86 -2.72 5.98
CA SER A 42 6.66 -1.28 6.11
C SER A 42 6.39 -0.71 4.72
N TYR A 43 5.15 -0.34 4.45
CA TYR A 43 4.79 0.32 3.19
C TYR A 43 5.12 1.81 3.27
N ARG A 44 6.04 2.28 2.42
CA ARG A 44 6.43 3.71 2.34
C ARG A 44 6.30 4.22 0.90
N PRO A 45 5.22 4.95 0.56
CA PRO A 45 5.10 5.58 -0.74
C PRO A 45 6.15 6.67 -0.94
N MET A 46 6.69 6.78 -2.17
CA MET A 46 7.70 7.79 -2.52
C MET A 46 7.08 9.19 -2.76
N THR A 47 5.80 9.23 -3.16
CA THR A 47 5.00 10.47 -3.31
C THR A 47 3.65 10.31 -2.62
N ALA A 48 2.53 10.67 -3.26
CA ALA A 48 1.21 10.59 -2.66
C ALA A 48 0.60 9.17 -2.69
N VAL A 49 1.00 8.36 -3.65
CA VAL A 49 0.50 7.00 -3.93
C VAL A 49 1.70 6.19 -4.42
N ALA A 50 1.93 4.97 -3.91
CA ALA A 50 3.00 4.12 -4.42
C ALA A 50 2.52 3.37 -5.67
N GLY A 51 3.40 3.19 -6.65
CA GLY A 51 3.09 2.36 -7.83
C GLY A 51 3.08 0.86 -7.50
N ASP A 52 3.82 0.47 -6.46
CA ASP A 52 4.08 -0.92 -6.16
C ASP A 52 3.11 -1.48 -5.11
N PHE A 53 2.64 -2.70 -5.33
CA PHE A 53 1.84 -3.47 -4.38
C PHE A 53 2.58 -4.72 -3.94
N TYR A 54 2.56 -4.99 -2.63
CA TYR A 54 3.16 -6.18 -2.04
C TYR A 54 2.08 -7.03 -1.39
N GLU A 55 1.96 -8.27 -1.84
CA GLU A 55 1.03 -9.25 -1.28
C GLU A 55 1.79 -10.50 -0.84
N PHE A 56 1.38 -11.05 0.31
CA PHE A 56 1.86 -12.33 0.79
C PHE A 56 0.82 -13.41 0.51
N VAL A 57 1.24 -14.44 -0.19
CA VAL A 57 0.37 -15.57 -0.52
C VAL A 57 0.86 -16.80 0.25
N PRO A 58 0.09 -17.32 1.23
CA PRO A 58 0.45 -18.57 1.89
C PRO A 58 0.38 -19.72 0.88
N ALA A 59 1.48 -20.41 0.66
CA ALA A 59 1.53 -21.55 -0.26
C ALA A 59 1.26 -22.87 0.47
N ASP A 60 1.79 -23.01 1.70
CA ASP A 60 1.45 -24.03 2.69
C ASP A 60 2.00 -23.61 4.07
N GLY A 61 1.81 -24.42 5.12
CA GLY A 61 2.29 -24.11 6.48
C GLY A 61 3.82 -23.98 6.64
N LYS A 62 4.61 -24.10 5.56
CA LYS A 62 6.08 -23.96 5.56
C LYS A 62 6.62 -23.08 4.43
N ARG A 63 5.79 -22.60 3.50
CA ARG A 63 6.19 -21.83 2.31
C ARG A 63 5.33 -20.58 2.13
N ILE A 64 5.99 -19.47 1.81
CA ILE A 64 5.35 -18.17 1.53
C ILE A 64 5.78 -17.72 0.14
N GLY A 65 4.80 -17.33 -0.67
CA GLY A 65 5.02 -16.60 -1.91
C GLY A 65 4.96 -15.09 -1.68
N PHE A 66 5.84 -14.37 -2.37
CA PHE A 66 5.84 -12.92 -2.41
C PHE A 66 5.48 -12.48 -3.82
N LEU A 67 4.48 -11.61 -3.95
CA LEU A 67 4.12 -11.00 -5.22
C LEU A 67 4.39 -9.50 -5.14
N ALA A 68 5.21 -9.01 -6.06
CA ALA A 68 5.38 -7.59 -6.32
C ALA A 68 4.76 -7.29 -7.69
N ARG A 69 3.83 -6.34 -7.73
CA ARG A 69 3.27 -5.81 -8.97
C ARG A 69 3.68 -4.33 -9.07
N THR A 70 4.43 -4.00 -10.12
CA THR A 70 4.80 -2.65 -10.56
C THR A 70 3.84 -2.20 -11.66
#